data_AF-A0A2V7FW48-F1
#
_entry.id   AF-A0A2V7FW48-F1
#
_cell.length_a   1.000
_cell.length_b   1.000
_cell.length_c   1.000
_cell.angle_alpha   90.00
_cell.angle_beta   90.00
_cell.angle_gamma   90.00
#
_symmetry.space_group_name_H-M   'P 1'
#
loop_
_entity.id
_entity.type
_entity.pdbx_description
1 polymer ?
#
loop_
_entity_poly.entity_id
_entity_poly.type
_entity_poly.pdbx_seq_one_letter_code
_entity_poly.pdbx_strand_id
1 'polypeptide(L)'
;MPDTFFSAPAHWHWLIVFYFFVGGLAGGSYFLAVVMDIFGGGRHRAAARVGYLVAFPAVVVCGVLLTLDLQRPERFWHMLIQSATWRPMFKGYSPMSVGAWALLAFGFFSLLSFLAARSENGGKYASLRPPGPLGIAVTGLG
;
A
#
# COMPACT_ATOMS: atom_id res chain seq x y z
N MET A 1 -27.10 15.46 -32.65
CA MET A 1 -27.90 16.42 -31.86
C MET A 1 -26.93 17.17 -30.96
N PRO A 2 -26.89 18.51 -30.92
CA PRO A 2 -26.06 19.24 -29.97
C PRO A 2 -26.74 19.22 -28.60
N ASP A 3 -26.06 18.69 -27.60
CA ASP A 3 -26.59 18.58 -26.24
C ASP A 3 -26.64 19.97 -25.58
N THR A 4 -27.83 20.38 -25.10
CA THR A 4 -28.12 21.70 -24.51
C THR A 4 -27.66 21.84 -23.05
N PHE A 5 -26.94 20.85 -22.51
CA PHE A 5 -26.40 20.86 -21.16
C PHE A 5 -24.90 21.19 -21.19
N PHE A 6 -24.48 22.22 -20.45
CA PHE A 6 -23.05 22.54 -20.23
C PHE A 6 -22.27 21.43 -19.49
N SER A 7 -22.96 20.36 -19.06
CA SER A 7 -22.35 19.15 -18.51
C SER A 7 -22.16 18.13 -19.62
N ALA A 8 -20.93 18.04 -20.15
CA ALA A 8 -20.53 16.86 -20.88
C ALA A 8 -20.73 15.61 -19.98
N PRO A 9 -21.22 14.48 -20.53
CA PRO A 9 -21.32 13.25 -19.76
C PRO A 9 -19.94 12.90 -19.20
N ALA A 10 -19.92 12.52 -17.94
CA ALA A 10 -18.70 12.12 -17.27
C ALA A 10 -18.10 10.93 -18.04
N HIS A 11 -16.93 11.10 -18.66
CA HIS A 11 -16.21 10.08 -19.44
C HIS A 11 -15.60 8.99 -18.55
N TRP A 12 -16.25 8.71 -17.41
CA TRP A 12 -15.81 7.85 -16.35
C TRP A 12 -15.99 6.41 -16.83
N HIS A 13 -14.88 5.80 -17.27
CA HIS A 13 -14.89 4.43 -17.77
C HIS A 13 -15.01 3.42 -16.62
N TRP A 14 -15.33 2.16 -16.96
CA TRP A 14 -15.37 1.03 -16.03
C TRP A 14 -14.12 0.88 -15.15
N LEU A 15 -12.97 1.40 -15.61
CA LEU A 15 -11.71 1.45 -14.87
C LEU A 15 -11.86 2.07 -13.47
N ILE A 16 -12.72 3.06 -13.31
CA ILE A 16 -12.96 3.73 -12.03
C ILE A 16 -13.46 2.77 -10.97
N VAL A 17 -14.45 1.96 -11.32
CA VAL A 17 -15.00 0.95 -10.41
C VAL A 17 -13.90 -0.04 -10.00
N PHE A 18 -13.08 -0.48 -10.96
CA PHE A 18 -12.01 -1.43 -10.70
C PHE A 18 -10.91 -0.87 -9.79
N TYR A 19 -10.37 0.32 -10.07
CA TYR A 19 -9.28 0.84 -9.24
C TYR A 19 -9.77 1.25 -7.85
N PHE A 20 -11.02 1.72 -7.69
CA PHE A 20 -11.57 1.99 -6.36
C PHE A 20 -11.79 0.69 -5.57
N PHE A 21 -12.28 -0.36 -6.21
CA PHE A 21 -12.44 -1.66 -5.58
C PHE A 21 -11.10 -2.25 -5.15
N VAL A 22 -10.11 -2.30 -6.05
CA VAL A 22 -8.78 -2.86 -5.77
C VAL A 22 -8.02 -1.98 -4.78
N GLY A 23 -8.14 -0.65 -4.89
CA GLY A 23 -7.58 0.30 -3.93
C GLY A 23 -8.18 0.15 -2.54
N GLY A 24 -9.50 -0.02 -2.44
CA GLY A 24 -10.19 -0.32 -1.19
C GLY A 24 -9.77 -1.67 -0.59
N LEU A 25 -9.60 -2.70 -1.43
CA LEU A 25 -9.08 -4.00 -1.02
C LEU A 25 -7.66 -3.88 -0.46
N ALA A 26 -6.79 -3.11 -1.12
CA ALA A 26 -5.42 -2.88 -0.68
C ALA A 26 -5.38 -2.15 0.68
N GLY A 27 -6.12 -1.05 0.82
CA GLY A 27 -6.18 -0.29 2.06
C GLY A 27 -6.83 -1.08 3.21
N GLY A 28 -7.95 -1.76 2.93
CA GLY A 28 -8.68 -2.56 3.92
C GLY A 28 -7.90 -3.76 4.43
N SER A 29 -7.23 -4.50 3.54
CA SER A 29 -6.37 -5.64 3.94
C SER A 29 -5.17 -5.20 4.76
N TYR A 30 -4.54 -4.08 4.39
CA TYR A 30 -3.45 -3.50 5.17
C TYR A 30 -3.91 -3.02 6.54
N PHE A 31 -5.02 -2.28 6.60
CA PHE A 31 -5.59 -1.78 7.86
C PHE A 31 -5.94 -2.93 8.81
N LEU A 32 -6.62 -3.97 8.31
CA LEU A 32 -6.96 -5.15 9.09
C LEU A 32 -5.70 -5.86 9.61
N ALA A 33 -4.66 -5.96 8.79
CA ALA A 33 -3.39 -6.56 9.18
C ALA A 33 -2.73 -5.78 10.33
N VAL A 34 -2.67 -4.45 10.25
CA VAL A 34 -2.12 -3.61 11.32
C VAL A 34 -2.92 -3.76 12.62
N VAL A 35 -4.25 -3.74 12.54
CA VAL A 35 -5.11 -3.94 13.71
C VAL A 35 -4.86 -5.31 14.34
N MET A 36 -4.77 -6.36 13.53
CA MET A 36 -4.47 -7.72 14.00
C MET A 36 -3.08 -7.84 14.63
N ASP A 37 -2.08 -7.13 14.12
CA ASP A 37 -0.73 -7.12 14.69
C ASP A 37 -0.67 -6.40 16.04
N ILE A 38 -1.35 -5.26 16.16
CA ILE A 38 -1.34 -4.45 17.38
C ILE A 38 -2.15 -5.14 18.49
N PHE A 39 -3.33 -5.68 18.16
CA PHE A 39 -4.28 -6.18 19.16
C PHE A 39 -4.33 -7.71 19.28
N GLY A 40 -3.90 -8.46 18.26
CA GLY A 40 -4.16 -9.89 18.14
C GLY A 40 -3.09 -10.82 18.70
N GLY A 41 -1.94 -10.31 19.13
CA GLY A 41 -0.85 -11.12 19.68
C GLY A 41 -0.37 -12.26 18.75
N GLY A 42 0.27 -13.28 19.32
CA GLY A 42 0.84 -14.40 18.53
C GLY A 42 -0.18 -15.25 17.77
N ARG A 43 -1.45 -15.27 18.21
CA ARG A 43 -2.50 -16.14 17.66
C ARG A 43 -3.09 -15.61 16.35
N HIS A 44 -3.06 -14.30 16.13
CA HIS A 44 -3.58 -13.66 14.91
C HIS A 44 -2.48 -13.27 13.90
N ARG A 45 -1.22 -13.58 14.21
CA ARG A 45 -0.06 -13.25 13.35
C ARG A 45 -0.18 -13.85 11.94
N ALA A 46 -0.72 -15.06 11.81
CA ALA A 46 -0.94 -15.68 10.50
C ALA A 46 -1.97 -14.92 9.65
N ALA A 47 -3.03 -14.39 10.27
CA ALA A 47 -4.07 -13.64 9.58
C ALA A 47 -3.58 -12.24 9.17
N ALA A 48 -2.88 -11.53 10.07
CA ALA A 48 -2.25 -10.25 9.76
C ALA A 48 -1.28 -10.36 8.58
N ARG A 49 -0.49 -11.44 8.58
CA ARG A 49 0.47 -11.75 7.53
C ARG A 49 -0.19 -11.93 6.16
N VAL A 50 -1.31 -12.65 6.08
CA VAL A 50 -2.08 -12.78 4.82
C VAL A 50 -2.55 -11.40 4.36
N GLY A 51 -3.00 -10.54 5.29
CA GLY A 51 -3.39 -9.16 4.97
C GLY A 51 -2.29 -8.35 4.30
N TYR A 52 -1.05 -8.38 4.82
CA TYR A 52 0.08 -7.70 4.16
C TYR A 52 0.48 -8.33 2.83
N LEU A 53 0.38 -9.67 2.72
CA LEU A 53 0.67 -10.38 1.48
C LEU A 53 -0.31 -10.03 0.36
N VAL A 54 -1.56 -9.71 0.68
CA VAL A 54 -2.60 -9.30 -0.27
C VAL A 54 -2.54 -7.79 -0.55
N ALA A 55 -2.23 -6.97 0.45
CA ALA A 55 -2.21 -5.51 0.34
C ALA A 55 -1.23 -5.00 -0.73
N PHE A 56 -0.02 -5.58 -0.82
CA PHE A 56 0.99 -5.12 -1.76
C PHE A 56 0.65 -5.43 -3.23
N PRO A 57 0.30 -6.67 -3.62
CA PRO A 57 -0.18 -6.94 -4.98
C PRO A 57 -1.38 -6.07 -5.36
N ALA A 58 -2.33 -5.88 -4.43
CA ALA A 58 -3.50 -5.05 -4.68
C ALA A 58 -3.12 -3.57 -4.93
N VAL A 59 -2.20 -2.98 -4.15
CA VAL A 59 -1.78 -1.59 -4.40
C VAL A 59 -1.04 -1.45 -5.72
N VAL A 60 -0.25 -2.44 -6.13
CA VAL A 60 0.44 -2.44 -7.43
C VAL A 60 -0.57 -2.48 -8.57
N VAL A 61 -1.53 -3.39 -8.52
CA VAL A 61 -2.59 -3.48 -9.53
C VAL A 61 -3.41 -2.18 -9.60
N CYS A 62 -3.75 -1.61 -8.44
CA CYS A 62 -4.44 -0.32 -8.36
C CYS A 62 -3.61 0.82 -8.99
N GLY A 63 -2.32 0.90 -8.70
CA GLY A 63 -1.41 1.89 -9.29
C GLY A 63 -1.29 1.77 -10.80
N VAL A 64 -1.25 0.55 -11.34
CA VAL A 64 -1.26 0.30 -12.79
C VAL A 64 -2.58 0.75 -13.41
N LEU A 65 -3.72 0.37 -12.83
CA LEU A 65 -5.05 0.79 -13.31
C LEU A 65 -5.21 2.32 -13.31
N LEU A 66 -4.76 2.99 -12.24
CA LEU A 66 -4.76 4.45 -12.16
C LEU A 66 -3.88 5.07 -13.24
N THR A 67 -2.70 4.50 -13.50
CA THR A 67 -1.79 4.98 -14.54
C THR A 67 -2.40 4.84 -15.94
N LEU A 68 -3.14 3.76 -16.19
CA LEU A 68 -3.85 3.53 -17.46
C LEU A 68 -5.05 4.45 -17.65
N ASP A 69 -5.69 4.87 -16.56
CA ASP A 69 -6.81 5.83 -16.59
C ASP A 69 -6.33 7.25 -16.97
N LEU A 70 -5.04 7.55 -16.76
CA LEU A 70 -4.45 8.76 -17.31
C LEU A 70 -4.45 8.71 -18.84
N GLN A 71 -4.97 9.77 -19.48
CA GLN A 71 -4.91 9.97 -20.94
C GLN A 71 -3.47 9.93 -21.50
N ARG A 72 -2.46 10.16 -20.65
CA ARG A 72 -1.03 10.14 -20.99
C ARG A 72 -0.24 9.41 -19.88
N PRO A 73 -0.22 8.06 -19.87
CA PRO A 73 0.40 7.27 -18.81
C PRO A 73 1.91 7.55 -18.65
N GLU A 74 2.59 7.82 -19.77
CA GLU A 74 4.01 8.16 -19.82
C GLU A 74 4.39 9.38 -18.97
N ARG A 75 3.42 10.27 -18.69
CA ARG A 75 3.64 11.50 -17.91
C ARG A 75 3.38 11.34 -16.42
N PHE A 76 3.02 10.16 -15.93
CA PHE A 76 2.79 9.92 -14.50
C PHE A 76 3.97 10.41 -13.64
N TRP A 77 5.21 10.19 -14.09
CA TRP A 77 6.40 10.61 -13.36
C TRP A 77 6.49 12.12 -13.14
N HIS A 78 5.89 12.94 -14.02
CA HIS A 78 5.82 14.39 -13.85
C HIS A 78 4.91 14.84 -12.70
N MET A 79 4.05 13.95 -12.20
CA MET A 79 3.22 14.23 -11.02
C MET A 79 4.01 14.09 -9.72
N LEU A 80 5.10 13.31 -9.75
CA LEU A 80 5.98 13.08 -8.60
C LEU A 80 7.21 13.97 -8.65
N ILE A 81 7.81 14.14 -9.83
CA ILE A 81 9.05 14.89 -10.03
C ILE A 81 8.84 15.96 -11.09
N GLN A 82 9.15 17.19 -10.73
CA GLN A 82 9.11 18.31 -11.65
C GLN A 82 10.32 18.25 -12.59
N SER A 83 10.10 18.00 -13.89
CA SER A 83 11.17 17.77 -14.87
C SER A 83 12.14 18.94 -15.06
N ALA A 84 11.67 20.18 -14.94
CA ALA A 84 12.49 21.37 -15.14
C ALA A 84 13.44 21.67 -13.96
N THR A 85 13.12 21.21 -12.76
CA THR A 85 13.86 21.58 -11.53
C THR A 85 14.35 20.35 -10.76
N TRP A 86 14.03 19.14 -11.23
CA TRP A 86 14.30 17.86 -10.54
C TRP A 86 13.82 17.82 -9.08
N ARG A 87 12.84 18.67 -8.74
CA ARG A 87 12.29 18.78 -7.38
C ARG A 87 11.05 17.90 -7.21
N PRO A 88 10.77 17.43 -5.99
CA PRO A 88 9.48 16.83 -5.64
C PRO A 88 8.34 17.76 -6.02
N MET A 89 7.39 17.28 -6.82
CA MET A 89 6.24 18.06 -7.25
C MET A 89 5.11 17.88 -6.24
N PHE A 90 5.04 18.78 -5.27
CA PHE A 90 4.00 18.75 -4.23
C PHE A 90 3.04 19.94 -4.38
N LYS A 91 1.85 19.66 -4.90
CA LYS A 91 0.76 20.65 -5.00
C LYS A 91 -0.35 20.29 -4.01
N GLY A 92 -0.26 20.82 -2.79
CA GLY A 92 -1.24 20.54 -1.73
C GLY A 92 -2.69 20.93 -2.08
N TYR A 93 -2.87 21.88 -2.99
CA TYR A 93 -4.19 22.29 -3.50
C TYR A 93 -4.75 21.38 -4.60
N SER A 94 -3.95 20.44 -5.12
CA SER A 94 -4.38 19.48 -6.14
C SER A 94 -4.57 18.11 -5.49
N PRO A 95 -5.81 17.60 -5.41
CA PRO A 95 -6.08 16.28 -4.83
C PRO A 95 -5.31 15.18 -5.56
N MET A 96 -5.02 15.38 -6.85
CA MET A 96 -4.28 14.43 -7.67
C MET A 96 -2.79 14.36 -7.31
N SER A 97 -2.15 15.48 -6.98
CA SER A 97 -0.74 15.49 -6.52
C SER A 97 -0.62 14.87 -5.14
N VAL A 98 -1.52 15.24 -4.21
CA VAL A 98 -1.57 14.65 -2.87
C VAL A 98 -1.82 13.15 -2.94
N GLY A 99 -2.77 12.71 -3.77
CA GLY A 99 -3.07 11.30 -3.99
C GLY A 99 -1.89 10.51 -4.55
N ALA A 100 -1.14 11.04 -5.52
CA ALA A 100 0.03 10.39 -6.07
C ALA A 100 1.12 10.17 -5.00
N TRP A 101 1.39 11.17 -4.17
CA TRP A 101 2.34 11.04 -3.05
C TRP A 101 1.85 10.07 -1.97
N ALA A 102 0.56 10.10 -1.63
CA ALA A 102 -0.04 9.18 -0.67
C ALA A 102 0.05 7.72 -1.16
N LEU A 103 -0.23 7.48 -2.45
CA LEU A 103 -0.09 6.15 -3.06
C LEU A 103 1.36 5.68 -3.07
N LEU A 104 2.31 6.59 -3.34
CA LEU A 104 3.74 6.26 -3.31
C LEU A 104 4.19 5.86 -1.89
N ALA A 105 3.81 6.65 -0.89
CA ALA A 105 4.12 6.37 0.51
C ALA A 105 3.46 5.06 0.97
N PHE A 106 2.17 4.87 0.67
CA PHE A 106 1.45 3.65 0.99
C PHE A 106 2.05 2.43 0.29
N GLY A 107 2.42 2.54 -0.99
CA GLY A 107 3.11 1.49 -1.74
C GLY A 107 4.45 1.11 -1.12
N PHE A 108 5.22 2.10 -0.68
CA PHE A 108 6.50 1.89 0.01
C PHE A 108 6.32 1.13 1.35
N PHE A 109 5.40 1.56 2.22
CA PHE A 109 5.13 0.87 3.48
C PHE A 109 4.53 -0.53 3.26
N SER A 110 3.62 -0.66 2.29
CA SER A 110 3.03 -1.94 1.90
C SER A 110 4.11 -2.92 1.42
N LEU A 111 5.09 -2.45 0.64
CA LEU A 111 6.25 -3.26 0.24
C LEU A 111 7.09 -3.71 1.43
N LEU A 112 7.40 -2.80 2.36
CA LEU A 112 8.18 -3.15 3.56
C LEU A 112 7.46 -4.20 4.40
N SER A 113 6.16 -4.02 4.65
CA SER A 113 5.34 -4.98 5.40
C SER A 113 5.20 -6.32 4.67
N PHE A 114 5.08 -6.30 3.34
CA PHE A 114 5.09 -7.50 2.50
C PHE A 114 6.41 -8.27 2.60
N LEU A 115 7.55 -7.56 2.54
CA LEU A 115 8.89 -8.17 2.68
C LEU A 115 9.10 -8.73 4.09
N ALA A 116 8.68 -8.01 5.12
CA ALA A 116 8.72 -8.48 6.51
C ALA A 116 7.87 -9.74 6.68
N ALA A 117 6.62 -9.72 6.20
CA ALA A 117 5.73 -10.87 6.17
C ALA A 117 6.35 -12.05 5.41
N ARG A 118 7.02 -11.82 4.27
CA ARG A 118 7.71 -12.87 3.50
C ARG A 118 8.90 -13.45 4.27
N SER A 119 9.69 -12.62 4.95
CA SER A 119 10.85 -13.05 5.75
C SER A 119 10.44 -14.00 6.89
N GLU A 120 9.27 -13.78 7.50
CA GLU A 120 8.74 -14.68 8.54
C GLU A 120 8.43 -16.11 8.04
N ASN A 121 8.28 -16.34 6.73
CA ASN A 121 8.11 -17.69 6.16
C ASN A 121 9.43 -18.49 6.11
N GLY A 122 10.58 -17.84 6.23
CA GLY A 122 11.90 -18.47 6.15
C GLY A 122 12.34 -19.07 7.49
N GLY A 123 11.64 -20.10 7.96
CA GLY A 123 11.85 -20.77 9.25
C GLY A 123 13.27 -21.27 9.54
N LYS A 124 14.18 -20.38 9.97
CA LYS A 124 15.46 -20.73 10.60
C LYS A 124 15.76 -19.95 11.90
N TYR A 125 14.90 -19.02 12.32
CA TYR A 125 15.05 -18.27 13.57
C TYR A 125 13.83 -18.38 14.51
N ALA A 126 12.91 -19.31 14.24
CA ALA A 126 11.88 -19.71 15.20
C ALA A 126 12.47 -20.43 16.42
N SER A 127 13.65 -21.08 16.26
CA SER A 127 14.41 -21.72 17.34
C SER A 127 15.27 -20.74 18.15
N LEU A 128 15.39 -19.47 17.72
CA LEU A 128 16.26 -18.46 18.35
C LEU A 128 15.48 -17.28 18.95
N ARG A 129 14.15 -17.37 19.02
CA ARG A 129 13.32 -16.41 19.76
C ARG A 129 12.97 -17.01 21.13
N PRO A 130 13.20 -16.28 22.24
CA PRO A 130 13.01 -16.78 23.61
C PRO A 130 11.56 -17.26 23.85
N PRO A 131 11.35 -18.26 24.74
CA PRO A 131 12.16 -18.60 25.92
C PRO A 131 13.16 -19.73 25.65
N GLY A 132 14.39 -19.37 25.31
CA GLY A 132 15.52 -20.29 25.30
C GLY A 132 16.34 -20.13 26.60
N PRO A 133 17.20 -21.11 26.93
CA PRO A 133 17.99 -21.13 28.17
C PRO A 133 18.84 -19.87 28.41
N LEU A 134 19.22 -19.15 27.34
CA LEU A 134 19.94 -17.87 27.43
C LEU A 134 19.07 -16.72 27.98
N GLY A 135 17.76 -16.75 27.76
CA GLY A 135 16.84 -15.76 28.33
C GLY A 135 16.69 -15.93 29.84
N ILE A 136 16.69 -17.18 30.33
CA ILE A 136 16.64 -17.53 31.75
C ILE A 136 17.95 -17.15 32.46
N ALA A 137 19.10 -17.28 31.79
CA ALA A 137 20.38 -16.86 32.34
C ALA A 137 20.47 -15.33 32.52
N VAL A 138 19.85 -14.54 31.64
CA VAL A 138 19.86 -13.07 31.73
C VAL A 138 18.85 -12.54 32.74
N THR A 139 17.68 -13.17 32.91
CA THR A 139 16.73 -12.79 33.97
C THR A 139 17.05 -13.37 35.35
N GLY A 140 17.95 -14.35 35.46
CA GLY A 140 18.38 -14.93 36.74
C GLY A 140 19.56 -14.20 37.41
N LEU A 141 20.23 -13.30 36.69
CA LEU A 141 21.44 -12.59 37.14
C LEU A 141 21.24 -11.07 37.27
N GLY A 142 20.00 -10.59 37.13
CA GLY A 142 19.60 -9.19 37.33
C GLY A 142 18.58 -9.06 38.44
#